data_AF-A0A0K6GB44-F1
#
_entry.id   AF-A0A0K6GB44-F1
#
_cell.length_a   1.000
_cell.length_b   1.000
_cell.length_c   1.000
_cell.angle_alpha   90.00
_cell.angle_beta   90.00
_cell.angle_gamma   90.00
#
_symmetry.space_group_name_H-M   'P 1'
#
loop_
_entity.id
_entity.type
_entity.pdbx_description
1 polymer ?
#
loop_
_entity_poly.entity_id
_entity_poly.type
_entity_poly.pdbx_seq_one_letter_code
_entity_poly.pdbx_strand_id
1 'polypeptide(L)'
;MSTHLQPAPAWHKNSLFRALRTVAETYENDLPHDVYVTIQEAAGRVQIHEDYINEKCARLDRSVVYSGYKNSLDNVLTAVDRPGLQGSESPTGKICRHILMTLQDILVVIESKSNDVGQMFSDPEMSKLLVKLAGAL
;
A
#
# COMPACT_ATOMS: atom_id res chain seq x y z
N MET A 1 -25.11 -3.95 23.74
CA MET A 1 -24.65 -4.79 22.62
C MET A 1 -23.18 -4.47 22.39
N SER A 2 -22.28 -5.23 22.99
CA SER A 2 -20.84 -5.07 22.76
C SER A 2 -20.52 -5.73 21.43
N THR A 3 -20.23 -4.93 20.41
CA THR A 3 -19.56 -5.41 19.20
C THR A 3 -18.18 -5.87 19.62
N HIS A 4 -18.04 -7.18 19.91
CA HIS A 4 -16.73 -7.81 20.00
C HIS A 4 -16.06 -7.65 18.64
N LEU A 5 -15.28 -6.59 18.48
CA LEU A 5 -14.32 -6.45 17.39
C LEU A 5 -13.43 -7.69 17.48
N GLN A 6 -13.59 -8.62 16.54
CA GLN A 6 -12.69 -9.74 16.42
C GLN A 6 -11.27 -9.17 16.32
N PRO A 7 -10.28 -9.78 17.02
CA PRO A 7 -8.90 -9.36 16.85
C PRO A 7 -8.57 -9.39 15.36
N ALA A 8 -8.03 -8.28 14.87
CA ALA A 8 -7.64 -8.15 13.47
C ALA A 8 -6.82 -9.40 13.06
N PRO A 9 -7.12 -10.03 11.92
CA PRO A 9 -6.39 -11.20 11.46
C PRO A 9 -4.88 -10.97 11.49
N ALA A 10 -4.06 -12.01 11.72
CA ALA A 10 -2.61 -11.87 11.82
C ALA A 10 -1.97 -11.18 10.59
N TRP A 11 -2.56 -11.35 9.39
CA TRP A 11 -2.13 -10.70 8.16
C TRP A 11 -2.34 -9.18 8.16
N HIS A 12 -3.29 -8.68 8.97
CA HIS A 12 -3.63 -7.26 9.05
C HIS A 12 -2.45 -6.40 9.57
N LYS A 13 -1.47 -7.01 10.26
CA LYS A 13 -0.23 -6.33 10.68
C LYS A 13 0.68 -5.98 9.49
N ASN A 14 0.64 -6.76 8.41
CA ASN A 14 1.39 -6.56 7.18
C ASN A 14 0.44 -6.22 6.01
N SER A 15 -0.52 -5.35 6.28
CA SER A 15 -1.49 -4.85 5.30
C SER A 15 -0.99 -3.58 4.63
N LEU A 16 -1.04 -3.54 3.30
CA LEU A 16 -0.71 -2.35 2.53
C LEU A 16 -1.76 -1.26 2.74
N PHE A 17 -3.03 -1.64 2.93
CA PHE A 17 -4.08 -0.68 3.30
C PHE A 17 -3.71 0.12 4.55
N ARG A 18 -3.22 -0.54 5.60
CA ARG A 18 -2.78 0.16 6.82
C ARG A 18 -1.63 1.10 6.54
N ALA A 19 -0.62 0.65 5.79
CA ALA A 19 0.52 1.50 5.48
C ALA A 19 0.10 2.75 4.69
N LEU A 20 -0.78 2.61 3.69
CA LEU A 20 -1.31 3.74 2.93
C LEU A 20 -2.13 4.70 3.79
N ARG A 21 -2.94 4.18 4.72
CA ARG A 21 -3.64 5.01 5.70
C ARG A 21 -2.68 5.80 6.57
N THR A 22 -1.65 5.14 7.09
CA THR A 22 -0.63 5.81 7.91
C THR A 22 0.11 6.88 7.11
N VAL A 23 0.40 6.65 5.83
CA VAL A 23 0.97 7.69 4.94
C VAL A 23 0.02 8.89 4.84
N ALA A 24 -1.26 8.67 4.54
CA ALA A 24 -2.22 9.76 4.42
C ALA A 24 -2.37 10.55 5.73
N GLU A 25 -2.42 9.87 6.87
CA GLU A 25 -2.51 10.49 8.20
C GLU A 25 -1.21 11.23 8.59
N THR A 26 -0.05 10.68 8.24
CA THR A 26 1.27 11.25 8.60
C THR A 26 1.57 12.51 7.81
N TYR A 27 1.21 12.54 6.53
CA TYR A 27 1.58 13.61 5.61
C TYR A 27 0.40 14.45 5.13
N GLU A 28 -0.71 14.44 5.86
CA GLU A 28 -1.95 15.16 5.51
C GLU A 28 -1.69 16.64 5.18
N ASN A 29 -0.77 17.28 5.90
CA ASN A 29 -0.43 18.69 5.71
C ASN A 29 0.77 18.94 4.77
N ASP A 30 1.53 17.90 4.43
CA ASP A 30 2.77 18.01 3.64
C ASP A 30 2.58 17.62 2.16
N LEU A 31 1.53 16.83 1.88
CA LEU A 31 1.17 16.42 0.54
C LEU A 31 0.21 17.41 -0.13
N PRO A 32 0.30 17.57 -1.47
CA PRO A 32 -0.75 18.21 -2.23
C PRO A 32 -2.09 17.49 -1.99
N HIS A 33 -3.17 18.27 -1.92
CA HIS A 33 -4.49 17.72 -1.59
C HIS A 33 -4.93 16.61 -2.54
N ASP A 34 -4.63 16.74 -3.84
CA ASP A 34 -4.93 15.72 -4.84
C ASP A 34 -4.14 14.42 -4.59
N VAL A 35 -2.87 14.50 -4.19
CA VAL A 35 -2.06 13.33 -3.85
C VAL A 35 -2.59 12.65 -2.58
N TYR A 36 -2.91 13.43 -1.54
CA TYR A 36 -3.50 12.91 -0.31
C TYR A 36 -4.80 12.14 -0.56
N VAL A 37 -5.75 12.74 -1.29
CA VAL A 37 -7.03 12.09 -1.62
C VAL A 37 -6.78 10.81 -2.42
N THR A 38 -5.87 10.85 -3.39
CA THR A 38 -5.53 9.68 -4.21
C THR A 38 -5.00 8.52 -3.37
N ILE A 39 -4.19 8.80 -2.35
CA ILE A 39 -3.67 7.79 -1.40
C ILE A 39 -4.82 7.21 -0.56
N GLN A 40 -5.73 8.04 -0.07
CA GLN A 40 -6.88 7.56 0.71
C GLN A 40 -7.79 6.63 -0.11
N GLU A 41 -8.09 7.01 -1.35
CA GLU A 41 -8.89 6.15 -2.22
C GLU A 41 -8.17 4.84 -2.56
N ALA A 42 -6.86 4.90 -2.79
CA ALA A 42 -6.06 3.71 -3.03
C ALA A 42 -6.04 2.78 -1.81
N ALA A 43 -5.96 3.33 -0.59
CA ALA A 43 -6.10 2.56 0.63
C ALA A 43 -7.43 1.79 0.64
N GLY A 44 -8.54 2.44 0.28
CA GLY A 44 -9.85 1.79 0.18
C GLY A 44 -9.89 0.65 -0.86
N ARG A 45 -9.30 0.88 -2.05
CA ARG A 45 -9.20 -0.17 -3.09
C ARG A 45 -8.34 -1.35 -2.64
N VAL A 46 -7.20 -1.07 -1.99
CA VAL A 46 -6.33 -2.10 -1.42
C VAL A 46 -7.04 -2.89 -0.32
N GLN A 47 -7.83 -2.24 0.53
CA GLN A 47 -8.59 -2.92 1.57
C GLN A 47 -9.55 -3.95 0.97
N ILE A 48 -10.33 -3.55 -0.04
CA ILE A 48 -11.27 -4.44 -0.73
C ILE A 48 -10.54 -5.63 -1.34
N HIS A 49 -9.37 -5.38 -1.96
CA HIS A 49 -8.58 -6.45 -2.58
C HIS A 49 -7.96 -7.39 -1.54
N GLU A 50 -7.43 -6.87 -0.44
CA GLU A 50 -6.90 -7.66 0.67
C GLU A 50 -7.99 -8.52 1.34
N ASP A 51 -9.19 -7.98 1.53
CA ASP A 51 -10.34 -8.71 2.04
C ASP A 51 -10.76 -9.84 1.08
N TYR A 52 -10.80 -9.58 -0.23
CA TYR A 52 -11.06 -10.59 -1.25
C TYR A 52 -10.00 -11.70 -1.26
N ILE A 53 -8.72 -11.33 -1.16
CA ILE A 53 -7.61 -12.28 -1.07
C ILE A 53 -7.77 -13.16 0.17
N ASN A 54 -8.06 -12.56 1.33
CA ASN A 54 -8.24 -13.27 2.59
C ASN A 54 -9.43 -14.26 2.54
N GLU A 55 -10.53 -13.89 1.88
CA GLU A 55 -11.70 -14.77 1.72
C GLU A 55 -11.39 -15.97 0.80
N LYS A 56 -10.58 -15.78 -0.24
CA LYS A 56 -10.33 -16.80 -1.27
C LYS A 56 -9.01 -17.57 -1.09
N CYS A 57 -8.12 -17.09 -0.23
CA CYS A 57 -6.81 -17.53 0.31
C CYS A 57 -6.03 -18.69 -0.36
N ALA A 58 -6.68 -19.76 -0.81
CA ALA A 58 -6.07 -20.96 -1.40
C ALA A 58 -6.36 -21.18 -2.90
N ARG A 59 -7.12 -20.29 -3.56
CA ARG A 59 -7.64 -20.52 -4.93
C ARG A 59 -7.40 -19.39 -5.92
N LEU A 60 -6.66 -18.35 -5.54
CA LEU A 60 -6.45 -17.21 -6.43
C LEU A 60 -5.24 -17.43 -7.33
N ASP A 61 -5.43 -17.13 -8.61
CA ASP A 61 -4.33 -17.04 -9.55
C ASP A 61 -3.39 -15.90 -9.18
N ARG A 62 -2.10 -16.13 -9.37
CA ARG A 62 -1.03 -15.14 -9.19
C ARG A 62 -1.38 -13.79 -9.85
N SER A 63 -1.91 -13.85 -11.07
CA SER A 63 -2.26 -12.68 -11.86
C SER A 63 -3.37 -11.85 -11.20
N VAL A 64 -4.34 -12.49 -10.53
CA VAL A 64 -5.44 -11.82 -9.83
C VAL A 64 -4.90 -11.07 -8.61
N VAL A 65 -4.03 -11.73 -7.83
CA VAL A 65 -3.39 -11.13 -6.65
C VAL A 65 -2.59 -9.89 -7.06
N TYR A 66 -1.63 -10.04 -7.98
CA TYR A 66 -0.79 -8.93 -8.41
C TYR A 66 -1.58 -7.79 -9.08
N SER A 67 -2.46 -8.13 -10.03
CA SER A 67 -3.18 -7.10 -10.81
C SER A 67 -4.11 -6.28 -9.93
N GLY A 68 -4.75 -6.86 -8.91
CA GLY A 68 -5.59 -6.09 -8.00
C GLY A 68 -4.80 -5.09 -7.17
N TYR A 69 -3.59 -5.44 -6.70
CA TYR A 69 -2.71 -4.48 -6.04
C TYR A 69 -2.22 -3.39 -6.99
N LYS A 70 -1.73 -3.78 -8.17
CA LYS A 70 -1.25 -2.83 -9.20
C LYS A 70 -2.34 -1.83 -9.57
N ASN A 71 -3.54 -2.31 -9.89
CA ASN A 71 -4.67 -1.45 -10.27
C ASN A 71 -5.11 -0.53 -9.12
N SER A 72 -5.05 -1.00 -7.87
CA SER A 72 -5.41 -0.18 -6.71
C SER A 72 -4.46 1.00 -6.52
N LEU A 73 -3.18 0.81 -6.87
CA LEU A 73 -2.08 1.76 -6.68
C LEU A 73 -1.78 2.66 -7.90
N ASP A 74 -2.26 2.31 -9.09
CA ASP A 74 -1.88 2.96 -10.36
C ASP A 74 -2.04 4.49 -10.33
N ASN A 75 -3.17 4.95 -9.77
CA ASN A 75 -3.44 6.38 -9.61
C ASN A 75 -2.45 7.06 -8.63
N VAL A 76 -2.05 6.38 -7.55
CA VAL A 76 -1.07 6.92 -6.60
C VAL A 76 0.28 7.05 -7.27
N LEU A 77 0.74 6.00 -7.94
CA LEU A 77 2.01 6.00 -8.68
C LEU A 77 2.06 7.16 -9.67
N THR A 78 0.98 7.36 -10.42
CA THR A 78 0.85 8.48 -11.37
C THR A 78 0.84 9.83 -10.67
N ALA A 79 0.12 9.97 -9.55
CA ALA A 79 0.00 11.23 -8.82
C ALA A 79 1.34 11.68 -8.21
N VAL A 80 2.11 10.74 -7.64
CA VAL A 80 3.40 11.05 -6.99
C VAL A 80 4.56 11.20 -7.99
N ASP A 81 4.44 10.62 -9.19
CA ASP A 81 5.43 10.73 -10.27
C ASP A 81 5.24 11.99 -11.15
N ARG A 82 4.28 12.85 -10.81
CA ARG A 82 3.95 14.03 -11.62
C ARG A 82 5.17 14.97 -11.78
N PRO A 83 5.43 15.46 -13.00
CA PRO A 83 6.48 16.45 -13.25
C PRO A 83 6.31 17.69 -12.35
N GLY A 84 7.41 18.11 -11.72
CA GLY A 84 7.42 19.24 -10.76
C GLY A 84 7.29 18.85 -9.29
N LEU A 85 6.75 17.66 -8.97
CA LEU A 85 6.74 17.11 -7.61
C LEU A 85 7.98 16.24 -7.37
N GLN A 86 8.13 15.15 -8.12
CA GLN A 86 9.20 14.16 -7.88
C GLN A 86 10.61 14.71 -8.15
N GLY A 87 10.77 15.61 -9.13
CA GLY A 87 12.05 16.22 -9.50
C GLY A 87 12.50 17.37 -8.60
N SER A 88 11.66 17.79 -7.66
CA SER A 88 11.96 18.89 -6.74
C SER A 88 12.78 18.41 -5.54
N GLU A 89 13.72 19.24 -5.06
CA GLU A 89 14.39 19.02 -3.77
C GLU A 89 13.56 19.45 -2.56
N SER A 90 12.32 19.93 -2.79
CA SER A 90 11.40 20.31 -1.72
C SER A 90 11.07 19.12 -0.80
N PRO A 91 10.69 19.37 0.46
CA PRO A 91 10.23 18.32 1.38
C PRO A 91 9.12 17.45 0.77
N THR A 92 8.11 18.07 0.17
CA THR A 92 7.04 17.37 -0.55
C THR A 92 7.57 16.50 -1.69
N GLY A 93 8.53 17.00 -2.48
CA GLY A 93 9.13 16.21 -3.56
C GLY A 93 9.86 14.97 -3.07
N LYS A 94 10.58 15.09 -1.93
CA LYS A 94 11.23 13.95 -1.26
C LYS A 94 10.23 12.93 -0.75
N ILE A 95 9.12 13.38 -0.15
CA ILE A 95 8.03 12.50 0.32
C ILE A 95 7.40 11.74 -0.86
N CYS A 96 7.02 12.45 -1.94
CA CYS A 96 6.45 11.82 -3.13
C CYS A 96 7.39 10.79 -3.76
N ARG A 97 8.69 11.11 -3.86
CA ARG A 97 9.70 10.18 -4.37
C ARG A 97 9.85 8.93 -3.48
N HIS A 98 9.84 9.11 -2.17
CA HIS A 98 9.90 8.01 -1.20
C HIS A 98 8.69 7.09 -1.32
N ILE A 99 7.47 7.66 -1.40
CA ILE A 99 6.24 6.90 -1.62
C ILE A 99 6.33 6.11 -2.93
N LEU A 100 6.72 6.76 -4.02
CA LEU A 100 6.83 6.12 -5.34
C LEU A 100 7.76 4.91 -5.31
N MET A 101 9.00 5.10 -4.86
CA MET A 101 10.02 4.05 -4.85
C MET A 101 9.58 2.89 -3.94
N THR A 102 9.04 3.20 -2.77
CA THR A 102 8.63 2.16 -1.81
C THR A 102 7.42 1.37 -2.32
N LEU A 103 6.45 2.01 -2.99
CA LEU A 103 5.34 1.31 -3.61
C LEU A 103 5.78 0.42 -4.79
N GLN A 104 6.76 0.86 -5.57
CA GLN A 104 7.37 0.03 -6.62
C GLN A 104 8.06 -1.20 -6.03
N ASP A 105 8.86 -1.04 -4.97
CA ASP A 105 9.50 -2.16 -4.26
C ASP A 105 8.45 -3.16 -3.71
N ILE A 106 7.36 -2.65 -3.14
CA ILE A 106 6.25 -3.48 -2.64
C ILE A 106 5.61 -4.28 -3.79
N LEU A 107 5.36 -3.66 -4.94
CA LEU A 107 4.79 -4.35 -6.10
C LEU A 107 5.70 -5.47 -6.61
N VAL A 108 7.03 -5.29 -6.56
CA VAL A 108 8.00 -6.35 -6.90
C VAL A 108 7.89 -7.53 -5.94
N VAL A 109 7.81 -7.26 -4.63
CA VAL A 109 7.64 -8.33 -3.63
C VAL A 109 6.32 -9.07 -3.85
N ILE A 110 5.21 -8.33 -4.02
CA ILE A 110 3.89 -8.91 -4.31
C ILE A 110 3.98 -9.78 -5.55
N GLU A 111 4.53 -9.29 -6.65
CA GLU A 111 4.66 -10.06 -7.89
C GLU A 111 5.40 -11.38 -7.67
N SER A 112 6.51 -11.35 -6.93
CA SER A 112 7.34 -12.53 -6.65
C SER A 112 6.65 -13.55 -5.72
N LYS A 113 5.77 -13.08 -4.82
CA LYS A 113 5.11 -13.90 -3.79
C LYS A 113 3.63 -14.20 -4.06
N SER A 114 3.08 -13.68 -5.15
CA SER A 114 1.66 -13.82 -5.51
C SER A 114 1.18 -15.28 -5.67
N ASN A 115 2.11 -16.25 -5.77
CA ASN A 115 1.81 -17.68 -5.81
C ASN A 115 1.48 -18.28 -4.42
N ASP A 116 1.89 -17.61 -3.35
CA ASP A 116 1.69 -18.02 -1.96
C ASP A 116 1.35 -16.78 -1.12
N VAL A 117 0.05 -16.46 -1.11
CA VAL A 117 -0.52 -15.32 -0.38
C VAL A 117 -0.21 -15.40 1.12
N GLY A 118 -0.23 -16.60 1.70
CA GLY A 118 0.07 -16.80 3.12
C GLY A 118 1.50 -16.40 3.47
N GLN A 119 2.45 -16.77 2.61
CA GLN A 119 3.84 -16.31 2.72
C GLN A 119 3.99 -14.83 2.42
N MET A 120 3.26 -14.27 1.44
CA MET A 120 3.34 -12.85 1.10
C MET A 120 3.10 -11.95 2.31
N PHE A 121 2.04 -12.20 3.09
CA PHE A 121 1.75 -11.41 4.30
C PHE A 121 2.68 -11.72 5.47
N SER A 122 3.41 -12.82 5.44
CA SER A 122 4.37 -13.18 6.48
C SER A 122 5.81 -12.83 6.08
N ASP A 123 6.01 -12.30 4.87
CA ASP A 123 7.33 -12.04 4.32
C ASP A 123 8.01 -10.89 5.08
N PRO A 124 9.21 -11.12 5.65
CA PRO A 124 9.93 -10.08 6.39
C PRO A 124 10.25 -8.84 5.55
N GLU A 125 10.49 -9.01 4.25
CA GLU A 125 10.78 -7.90 3.34
C GLU A 125 9.52 -7.07 3.08
N MET A 126 8.37 -7.73 2.88
CA MET A 126 7.08 -7.03 2.82
C MET A 126 6.83 -6.21 4.09
N SER A 127 7.07 -6.80 5.27
CA SER A 127 6.91 -6.09 6.54
C SER A 127 7.81 -4.86 6.66
N LYS A 128 9.09 -4.98 6.27
CA LYS A 128 10.02 -3.83 6.25
C LYS A 128 9.58 -2.74 5.28
N LEU A 129 9.14 -3.10 4.08
CA LEU A 129 8.70 -2.14 3.07
C LEU A 129 7.42 -1.41 3.50
N LEU A 130 6.49 -2.11 4.15
CA LEU A 130 5.28 -1.49 4.71
C LEU A 130 5.61 -0.51 5.84
N VAL A 131 6.56 -0.87 6.72
CA VAL A 131 7.07 0.04 7.75
C VAL A 131 7.81 1.21 7.11
N LYS A 132 8.63 0.98 6.08
CA LYS A 132 9.32 2.03 5.32
C LYS A 132 8.32 2.96 4.61
N LEU A 133 7.21 2.43 4.11
CA LEU A 133 6.17 3.24 3.46
C LEU A 133 5.47 4.13 4.50
N ALA A 134 5.03 3.53 5.60
CA ALA A 134 4.33 4.23 6.69
C ALA A 134 5.25 5.17 7.50
N GLY A 135 6.52 4.81 7.60
CA GLY A 135 7.57 5.57 8.26
C GLY A 135 8.15 6.59 7.30
N ALA A 136 7.79 7.84 7.52
CA ALA A 136 8.48 8.95 6.91
C ALA A 136 9.98 8.90 7.18
N LEU A 137 10.76 9.30 6.16
CA LEU A 137 12.23 9.44 6.12
C LEU A 137 12.86 9.86 7.45
#